data_AF-A0A1Q6E1N7-F1
#
_entry.id   AF-A0A1Q6E1N7-F1
#
_cell.length_a   1.000
_cell.length_b   1.000
_cell.length_c   1.000
_cell.angle_alpha   90.00
_cell.angle_beta   90.00
_cell.angle_gamma   90.00
#
_symmetry.space_group_name_H-M   'P 1'
#
loop_
_entity.id
_entity.type
_entity.pdbx_description
1 polymer ?
#
loop_
_entity_poly.entity_id
_entity_poly.type
_entity_poly.pdbx_seq_one_letter_code
_entity_poly.pdbx_strand_id
1 'polypeptide(L)' 'MELRLPAHRPCNRKIVEHAAGVHKNARLVKSVFATLDFPLGNIEVFHADRGSEFDSMAIDELLDFFA' A
#
# COMPACT_ATOMS: atom_id res chain seq x y z
N MET A 1 1.48 -2.46 -6.03
CA MET A 1 1.70 -2.29 -4.59
C MET A 1 1.50 -3.63 -3.93
N GLU A 2 2.44 -3.99 -3.08
CA GLU A 2 2.45 -5.22 -2.31
C GLU A 2 2.72 -4.91 -0.85
N LEU A 3 1.92 -5.55 0.00
CA LEU A 3 2.02 -5.45 1.46
C LEU A 3 2.42 -6.80 2.02
N ARG A 4 3.46 -6.82 2.86
CA ARG A 4 3.87 -8.03 3.57
C ARG A 4 3.51 -7.93 5.05
N LEU A 5 2.75 -8.93 5.53
CA LEU A 5 2.41 -9.11 6.93
C LEU A 5 3.45 -10.01 7.65
N PRO A 6 3.68 -9.82 8.95
CA PRO A 6 4.77 -10.44 9.74
C PRO A 6 4.76 -11.97 9.85
N ALA A 7 3.68 -12.65 9.42
CA ALA A 7 3.50 -14.08 9.67
C ALA A 7 3.22 -14.96 8.44
N HIS A 8 3.40 -14.47 7.21
CA HIS A 8 3.15 -15.27 6.01
C HIS A 8 4.44 -15.74 5.33
N ARG A 9 4.55 -17.06 5.09
CA ARG A 9 5.68 -17.68 4.39
C ARG A 9 5.98 -16.95 3.07
N PRO A 10 7.26 -16.78 2.71
CA PRO A 10 7.69 -16.00 1.55
C PRO A 10 7.25 -16.57 0.19
N CYS A 11 6.68 -17.77 0.15
CA CYS A 11 6.38 -18.50 -1.08
C CYS A 11 5.04 -18.13 -1.72
N ASN A 12 4.15 -17.43 -1.01
CA ASN A 12 2.84 -17.01 -1.55
C ASN A 12 2.70 -15.49 -1.56
N ARG A 13 2.48 -14.94 -2.75
CA ARG A 13 2.16 -13.52 -2.98
C ARG A 13 0.66 -13.32 -2.73
N LYS A 14 0.28 -12.85 -1.54
CA LYS A 14 -1.12 -12.52 -1.21
C LYS A 14 -1.40 -11.07 -1.58
N ILE A 15 -2.29 -10.84 -2.54
CA ILE A 15 -2.88 -9.51 -2.75
C ILE A 15 -3.93 -9.31 -1.64
N VAL A 16 -3.73 -8.27 -0.85
CA VAL A 16 -4.60 -7.95 0.28
C VAL A 16 -5.78 -7.09 -0.17
N GLU A 17 -5.51 -6.07 -0.98
CA GLU A 17 -6.52 -5.15 -1.50
C GLU A 17 -6.13 -4.60 -2.88
N HIS A 18 -7.11 -4.10 -3.63
CA HIS A 18 -6.92 -3.51 -4.95
C HIS A 18 -7.90 -2.36 -5.22
N ALA A 19 -7.46 -1.32 -5.94
CA ALA A 19 -8.31 -0.31 -6.53
C ALA A 19 -7.91 -0.06 -7.99
N ALA A 20 -8.92 0.19 -8.83
CA ALA A 20 -8.75 0.50 -10.25
C ALA A 20 -9.50 1.78 -10.61
N GLY A 21 -8.93 2.57 -11.51
CA GLY A 21 -9.54 3.78 -12.06
C GLY A 21 -8.88 4.15 -13.38
N VAL A 22 -9.50 5.11 -14.10
CA VAL A 22 -9.06 5.56 -15.43
C VAL A 22 -7.61 6.06 -15.41
N HIS A 23 -7.22 6.70 -14.32
CA HIS A 23 -5.85 7.15 -14.07
C HIS A 23 -5.32 6.47 -12.83
N LYS A 24 -4.13 5.89 -12.94
CA LYS A 24 -3.37 5.44 -11.78
C LYS A 24 -2.86 6.71 -11.07
N ASN A 25 -3.34 6.99 -9.86
CA ASN A 25 -2.99 8.19 -9.10
C ASN A 25 -2.98 7.93 -7.59
N ALA A 26 -2.39 8.84 -6.82
CA ALA A 26 -2.25 8.72 -5.37
C ALA A 26 -3.59 8.61 -4.61
N ARG A 27 -4.71 9.09 -5.18
CA ARG A 27 -6.04 8.96 -4.56
C ARG A 27 -6.50 7.51 -4.52
N LEU A 28 -6.24 6.74 -5.59
CA LEU A 28 -6.55 5.30 -5.62
C LEU A 28 -5.74 4.54 -4.59
N VAL A 29 -4.46 4.89 -4.43
CA VAL A 29 -3.59 4.29 -3.43
C VAL A 29 -4.12 4.61 -2.01
N LYS A 30 -4.47 5.87 -1.73
CA LYS A 30 -5.10 6.26 -0.45
C LYS A 30 -6.39 5.50 -0.16
N SER A 31 -7.26 5.29 -1.16
CA SER A 31 -8.49 4.52 -0.94
C SER A 31 -8.24 3.07 -0.58
N VAL A 32 -7.21 2.43 -1.15
CA VAL A 32 -6.82 1.06 -0.79
C VAL A 32 -6.37 0.98 0.66
N PHE A 33 -5.56 1.95 1.11
CA PHE A 33 -5.11 1.98 2.49
C PHE A 33 -6.27 2.20 3.48
N ALA A 34 -7.29 2.98 3.09
CA ALA A 34 -8.46 3.21 3.93
C ALA A 34 -9.40 1.99 4.06
N THR A 35 -9.28 0.99 3.17
CA THR A 35 -10.08 -0.24 3.22
C THR A 35 -9.38 -1.40 3.93
N LEU A 36 -8.11 -1.24 4.33
CA LEU A 36 -7.40 -2.31 5.03
C LEU A 36 -8.05 -2.59 6.40
N ASP A 37 -8.27 -3.86 6.67
CA ASP A 37 -8.89 -4.36 7.90
C ASP A 37 -7.88 -4.59 9.04
N PHE A 38 -6.64 -4.11 8.86
CA PHE A 38 -5.57 -4.17 9.86
C PHE A 38 -4.77 -2.86 9.93
N PRO A 39 -4.11 -2.59 11.07
CA PRO A 39 -3.25 -1.42 11.23
C PRO A 39 -2.06 -1.43 10.27
N LEU A 40 -1.72 -0.29 9.66
CA LEU A 40 -0.57 -0.21 8.76
C LEU A 40 0.77 -0.49 9.46
N GLY A 41 0.86 -0.24 10.78
CA GLY A 41 2.03 -0.61 11.59
C GLY A 41 2.32 -2.12 11.63
N ASN A 42 1.38 -2.95 11.17
CA ASN A 42 1.60 -4.39 10.99
C ASN A 42 2.24 -4.73 9.63
N ILE A 43 2.55 -3.74 8.78
CA ILE A 43 3.23 -3.93 7.50
C ILE A 43 4.73 -3.77 7.73
N GLU A 44 5.50 -4.85 7.57
CA GLU A 44 6.97 -4.80 7.73
C GLU A 44 7.69 -4.34 6.45
N VAL A 45 7.10 -4.66 5.29
CA VAL A 45 7.68 -4.34 3.98
C VAL A 45 6.60 -3.82 3.05
N PHE A 46 6.86 -2.62 2.53
CA PHE A 46 6.08 -2.00 1.47
C PHE A 46 6.85 -2.08 0.15
N HIS A 47 6.28 -2.72 -0.88
CA HIS A 47 6.89 -2.78 -2.21
C HIS A 47 5.95 -2.21 -3.27
N ALA A 48 6.39 -1.15 -3.95
CA ALA A 48 5.70 -0.58 -5.10
C ALA A 48 6.66 -0.58 -6.29
N ASP A 49 6.22 -1.10 -7.43
CA ASP A 49 6.92 -0.85 -8.69
C ASP A 49 6.93 0.66 -8.93
N ARG A 50 8.12 1.20 -9.25
CA ARG A 50 8.29 2.64 -9.41
C ARG A 50 7.39 3.17 -10.52
N GLY A 51 6.43 4.00 -10.12
CA GLY A 51 5.54 4.78 -10.98
C GLY A 51 5.17 6.07 -10.25
N SER A 52 4.80 7.11 -11.01
CA SER A 52 4.50 8.45 -10.48
C SER A 52 3.31 8.49 -9.50
N GLU A 53 2.59 7.38 -9.37
CA GLU A 53 1.49 7.20 -8.44
C GLU A 53 1.92 7.10 -6.99
N PHE A 54 3.17 6.68 -6.75
CA PHE A 54 3.81 6.58 -5.44
C PHE A 54 4.80 7.71 -5.19
N ASP A 55 5.21 8.45 -6.22
CA ASP A 55 6.04 9.66 -6.15
C ASP A 55 5.18 10.90 -5.82
N SER A 56 4.39 10.81 -4.76
CA SER A 56 3.56 11.92 -4.33
C SER A 56 3.75 12.16 -2.85
N MET A 57 3.96 13.43 -2.47
CA MET A 57 3.94 13.89 -1.07
C MET A 57 2.75 13.33 -0.29
N ALA A 58 1.63 13.11 -0.96
CA ALA A 58 0.42 12.57 -0.37
C ALA A 58 0.58 11.11 0.14
N ILE A 59 1.47 10.31 -0.46
CA ILE A 59 1.81 8.96 0.01
C ILE A 59 2.85 9.04 1.13
N ASP A 60 3.84 9.92 1.02
CA ASP A 60 4.83 10.13 2.08
C ASP A 60 4.15 10.58 3.39
N GLU A 61 3.26 11.57 3.31
CA GLU A 61 2.43 12.02 4.45
C GLU A 61 1.57 10.90 5.03
N LEU A 62 1.05 10.02 4.18
CA LEU A 62 0.25 8.88 4.64
C LEU A 62 1.13 7.92 5.43
N LEU A 63 2.31 7.58 4.92
CA LEU A 63 3.23 6.65 5.58
C LEU A 63 3.77 7.25 6.90
N ASP A 64 4.07 8.55 6.93
CA ASP A 64 4.51 9.25 8.14
C ASP A 64 3.43 9.23 9.25
N PHE A 65 2.15 9.28 8.90
CA PHE A 65 1.06 9.20 9.89
C PHE A 65 0.99 7.84 10.60
N PHE A 66 1.49 6.78 9.97
CA PHE A 66 1.45 5.42 10.50
C PHE A 66 2.81 4.90 10.99
N ALA A 67 3.86 5.72 10.93
CA ALA A 67 5.22 5.42 11.39
C ALA A 67 5.40 5.53 12.92
#